data_AF-A0A3B8SPG2-F1
#
_entry.id   AF-A0A3B8SPG2-F1
#
_cell.length_a   1.000
_cell.length_b   1.000
_cell.length_c   1.000
_cell.angle_alpha   90.00
_cell.angle_beta   90.00
_cell.angle_gamma   90.00
#
_symmetry.space_group_name_H-M   'P 1'
#
loop_
_entity.id
_entity.type
_entity.pdbx_description
1 polymer ?
#
loop_
_entity_poly.entity_id
_entity_poly.type
_entity_poly.pdbx_seq_one_letter_code
_entity_poly.pdbx_strand_id
1 'polypeptide(L)'
;MFSYDFFKNKINKISTEDVDNVVYASWYGNTILTIFFITFIIEILYYTLARINKTLYIITYIILLCLSILYICTRKSSLALTKNNIVCVIFKHFGYQEKEVYEIPKNKIKSLNVHKLLYLRFISISFISKKGRLEHKKIYFSNFFVGPNSKKWKEDSQIVFQELTNLQKKLDRGDF
;
A
#
# COMPACT_ATOMS: atom_id res chain seq x y z
N MET A 1 4.72 4.04 -17.53
CA MET A 1 5.67 3.36 -16.62
C MET A 1 5.91 4.30 -15.42
N PHE A 2 5.73 3.86 -14.18
CA PHE A 2 5.87 4.74 -13.00
C PHE A 2 7.34 4.92 -12.66
N SER A 3 7.82 6.16 -12.56
CA SER A 3 9.17 6.43 -12.04
C SER A 3 9.12 6.67 -10.54
N TYR A 4 10.13 6.18 -9.85
CA TYR A 4 10.43 6.50 -8.46
C TYR A 4 10.41 8.02 -8.21
N ASP A 5 10.97 8.78 -9.14
CA ASP A 5 11.12 10.23 -9.04
C ASP A 5 9.78 10.95 -9.03
N PHE A 6 8.76 10.44 -9.74
CA PHE A 6 7.42 11.02 -9.70
C PHE A 6 6.82 10.96 -8.29
N PHE A 7 6.90 9.80 -7.62
CA PHE A 7 6.38 9.66 -6.25
C PHE A 7 7.20 10.48 -5.25
N LYS A 8 8.53 10.44 -5.37
CA LYS A 8 9.42 11.23 -4.50
C LYS A 8 9.16 12.73 -4.63
N ASN A 9 9.05 13.24 -5.85
CA ASN A 9 8.74 14.65 -6.09
C ASN A 9 7.38 15.05 -5.54
N LYS A 10 6.37 14.19 -5.67
CA LYS A 10 5.05 14.47 -5.10
C LYS A 10 5.07 14.52 -3.57
N ILE A 11 5.77 13.61 -2.91
CA ILE A 11 5.86 13.60 -1.45
C ILE A 11 6.68 14.79 -0.96
N ASN A 12 7.80 15.12 -1.61
CA ASN A 12 8.60 16.29 -1.29
C ASN A 12 7.84 17.61 -1.41
N LYS A 13 6.88 17.72 -2.34
CA LYS A 13 6.01 18.91 -2.43
C LYS A 13 5.08 19.08 -1.24
N ILE A 14 4.78 18.01 -0.51
CA ILE A 14 3.78 18.01 0.56
C ILE A 14 4.43 17.91 1.94
N SER A 15 5.61 17.31 2.02
CA SER A 15 6.38 17.16 3.25
C SER A 15 7.00 18.49 3.66
N THR A 16 7.02 18.74 4.96
CA THR A 16 7.75 19.90 5.52
C THR A 16 9.26 19.66 5.57
N GLU A 17 9.69 18.40 5.57
CA GLU A 17 11.08 17.96 5.57
C GLU A 17 11.41 17.25 4.25
N ASP A 18 12.67 17.34 3.80
CA ASP A 18 13.13 16.56 2.66
C ASP A 18 12.98 15.07 2.94
N VAL A 19 12.44 14.35 1.95
CA VAL A 19 12.17 12.93 2.06
C VAL A 19 13.31 12.14 1.44
N ASP A 20 14.01 11.37 2.28
CA ASP A 20 15.13 10.54 1.85
C ASP A 20 14.62 9.27 1.16
N ASN A 21 13.74 8.53 1.84
CA ASN A 21 13.29 7.20 1.44
C ASN A 21 11.80 7.19 1.13
N VAL A 22 11.43 6.69 -0.05
CA VAL A 22 10.04 6.61 -0.50
C VAL A 22 9.72 5.18 -0.88
N VAL A 23 8.59 4.69 -0.39
CA VAL A 23 8.11 3.35 -0.72
C VAL A 23 6.75 3.45 -1.38
N TYR A 24 6.60 2.73 -2.48
CA TYR A 24 5.32 2.53 -3.09
C TYR A 24 4.51 1.57 -2.21
N ALA A 25 3.51 2.11 -1.55
CA ALA A 25 2.62 1.36 -0.69
C ALA A 25 1.42 0.91 -1.51
N SER A 26 1.39 -0.37 -1.82
CA SER A 26 0.38 -0.95 -2.64
C SER A 26 -0.60 -1.66 -1.70
N TRP A 27 -1.91 -1.41 -1.82
CA TRP A 27 -2.94 -2.06 -0.99
C TRP A 27 -3.11 -3.57 -1.31
N TYR A 28 -2.04 -4.23 -1.75
CA TYR A 28 -2.00 -5.52 -2.44
C TYR A 28 -2.11 -6.73 -1.50
N GLY A 29 -2.17 -6.52 -0.19
CA GLY A 29 -2.39 -7.62 0.76
C GLY A 29 -3.71 -8.34 0.51
N ASN A 30 -4.75 -7.59 0.12
CA ASN A 30 -6.02 -8.20 -0.28
C ASN A 30 -6.04 -8.61 -1.74
N THR A 31 -5.26 -8.00 -2.64
CA THR A 31 -5.42 -8.20 -4.08
C THR A 31 -5.03 -9.60 -4.54
N ILE A 32 -3.93 -10.18 -4.02
CA ILE A 32 -3.53 -11.55 -4.42
C ILE A 32 -4.48 -12.59 -3.83
N LEU A 33 -4.88 -12.45 -2.56
CA LEU A 33 -5.88 -13.32 -1.93
C LEU A 33 -7.26 -13.18 -2.58
N THR A 34 -7.66 -11.96 -2.95
CA THR A 34 -8.92 -11.69 -3.66
C THR A 34 -8.87 -12.25 -5.07
N ILE A 35 -7.75 -12.12 -5.79
CA ILE A 35 -7.55 -12.77 -7.08
C ILE A 35 -7.65 -14.27 -6.90
N PHE A 36 -6.85 -14.89 -6.02
CA PHE A 36 -6.91 -16.34 -5.76
C PHE A 36 -8.30 -16.83 -5.39
N PHE A 37 -9.02 -16.10 -4.53
CA PHE A 37 -10.39 -16.44 -4.14
C PHE A 37 -11.37 -16.29 -5.30
N ILE A 38 -11.22 -15.25 -6.12
CA ILE A 38 -12.00 -15.06 -7.35
C ILE A 38 -11.68 -16.18 -8.35
N THR A 39 -10.41 -16.51 -8.60
CA THR A 39 -10.04 -17.61 -9.51
C THR A 39 -10.60 -18.93 -9.01
N PHE A 40 -10.55 -19.20 -7.70
CA PHE A 40 -11.12 -20.40 -7.09
C PHE A 40 -12.65 -20.49 -7.24
N ILE A 41 -13.39 -19.40 -6.95
CA ILE A 41 -14.84 -19.36 -7.18
C ILE A 41 -15.18 -19.52 -8.67
N ILE A 42 -14.40 -18.88 -9.54
CA ILE A 42 -14.53 -19.02 -11.00
C ILE A 42 -14.30 -20.46 -11.42
N GLU A 43 -13.33 -21.17 -10.83
CA GLU A 43 -13.00 -22.56 -11.15
C GLU A 43 -14.11 -23.55 -10.70
N ILE A 44 -14.78 -23.25 -9.59
CA ILE A 44 -15.96 -24.01 -9.14
C ILE A 44 -17.15 -23.76 -10.08
N LEU A 45 -17.40 -22.48 -10.43
CA LEU A 45 -18.45 -22.10 -11.40
C LEU A 45 -18.15 -22.61 -12.82
N TYR A 46 -16.87 -22.72 -13.19
CA TYR A 46 -16.34 -23.27 -14.44
C TYR A 46 -16.76 -24.72 -14.66
N TYR A 47 -16.77 -25.54 -13.59
CA TYR A 47 -17.20 -26.93 -13.68
C TYR A 47 -18.72 -27.08 -13.94
N THR A 48 -19.51 -26.11 -13.51
CA THR A 48 -20.99 -26.15 -13.61
C THR A 48 -21.51 -25.49 -14.89
N LEU A 49 -20.99 -24.32 -15.29
CA LEU A 49 -21.49 -23.54 -16.44
C LEU A 49 -21.00 -24.07 -17.80
N ALA A 50 -19.79 -24.65 -17.88
CA ALA A 50 -19.25 -25.17 -19.14
C ALA A 50 -20.05 -26.36 -19.71
N ARG A 51 -20.84 -27.05 -18.88
CA ARG A 51 -21.78 -28.10 -19.29
C ARG A 51 -23.06 -27.56 -19.95
N ILE A 52 -23.36 -26.26 -19.81
CA ILE A 52 -24.65 -25.68 -20.21
C ILE A 52 -24.51 -24.79 -21.44
N ASN A 53 -23.57 -23.82 -21.48
CA ASN A 53 -23.42 -22.92 -22.64
C ASN A 53 -22.01 -22.29 -22.73
N LYS A 54 -21.27 -22.61 -23.81
CA LYS A 54 -19.89 -22.13 -24.04
C LYS A 54 -19.77 -20.64 -24.33
N THR A 55 -20.78 -19.98 -24.89
CA THR A 55 -20.70 -18.54 -25.21
C THR A 55 -20.88 -17.68 -23.97
N LEU A 56 -21.82 -18.06 -23.10
CA LEU A 56 -22.06 -17.40 -21.82
C LEU A 56 -20.81 -17.51 -20.90
N TYR A 57 -20.08 -18.61 -21.02
CA TYR A 57 -18.79 -18.87 -20.36
C TYR A 57 -17.71 -17.82 -20.72
N ILE A 58 -17.47 -17.59 -22.02
CA ILE A 58 -16.42 -16.65 -22.47
C ILE A 58 -16.73 -15.23 -22.00
N ILE A 59 -18.00 -14.81 -22.10
CA ILE A 59 -18.43 -13.46 -21.71
C ILE A 59 -18.22 -13.24 -20.20
N THR A 60 -18.65 -14.21 -19.37
CA THR A 60 -18.51 -14.12 -17.90
C THR A 60 -17.05 -14.05 -17.48
N TYR A 61 -16.18 -14.85 -18.12
CA TYR A 61 -14.75 -14.86 -17.87
C TYR A 61 -14.11 -13.50 -18.20
N ILE A 62 -14.41 -12.93 -19.37
CA ILE A 62 -13.87 -11.63 -19.79
C ILE A 62 -14.32 -10.51 -18.83
N ILE A 63 -15.60 -10.51 -18.41
CA ILE A 63 -16.11 -9.50 -17.46
C ILE A 63 -15.40 -9.61 -16.12
N LEU A 64 -15.22 -10.81 -15.57
CA LEU A 64 -14.51 -11.01 -14.30
C LEU A 64 -13.02 -10.67 -14.41
N LEU A 65 -12.39 -10.95 -15.54
CA LEU A 65 -11.03 -10.51 -15.84
C LEU A 65 -10.93 -8.97 -15.89
N CYS A 66 -11.87 -8.30 -16.55
CA CYS A 66 -11.94 -6.85 -16.58
C CYS A 66 -12.18 -6.26 -15.17
N LEU A 67 -13.09 -6.83 -14.38
CA LEU A 67 -13.39 -6.37 -13.02
C LEU A 67 -12.20 -6.58 -12.09
N SER A 68 -11.47 -7.69 -12.21
CA SER A 68 -10.25 -7.93 -11.44
C SER A 68 -9.13 -6.95 -11.82
N ILE A 69 -8.91 -6.68 -13.12
CA ILE A 69 -7.98 -5.63 -13.58
C ILE A 69 -8.38 -4.26 -13.02
N LEU A 70 -9.66 -3.89 -13.12
CA LEU A 70 -10.19 -2.63 -12.57
C LEU A 70 -10.01 -2.56 -11.05
N TYR A 71 -10.24 -3.66 -10.32
CA TYR A 71 -10.07 -3.75 -8.87
C TYR A 71 -8.60 -3.61 -8.45
N ILE A 72 -7.68 -4.35 -9.10
CA ILE A 72 -6.22 -4.24 -8.92
C ILE A 72 -5.76 -2.79 -9.11
N CYS A 73 -6.41 -2.09 -10.05
CA CYS A 73 -6.13 -0.71 -10.33
C CYS A 73 -6.60 0.25 -9.21
N THR A 74 -7.70 0.01 -8.50
CA THR A 74 -8.41 1.08 -7.77
C THR A 74 -7.67 1.92 -6.72
N ARG A 75 -6.59 1.50 -6.05
CA ARG A 75 -5.92 2.32 -5.00
C ARG A 75 -4.40 2.16 -4.91
N LYS A 76 -3.70 3.29 -4.99
CA LYS A 76 -2.25 3.40 -4.83
C LYS A 76 -1.93 4.30 -3.64
N SER A 77 -0.99 3.91 -2.81
CA SER A 77 -0.47 4.75 -1.74
C SER A 77 1.05 4.84 -1.83
N SER A 78 1.62 5.79 -1.11
CA SER A 78 3.05 5.84 -0.87
C SER A 78 3.28 6.20 0.58
N LEU A 79 4.33 5.63 1.13
CA LEU A 79 4.80 5.88 2.47
C LEU A 79 6.24 6.33 2.37
N ALA A 80 6.56 7.37 3.11
CA ALA A 80 7.90 7.88 3.18
C ALA A 80 8.25 8.30 4.59
N LEU A 81 9.54 8.31 4.88
CA LEU A 81 10.07 8.72 6.17
C LEU A 81 10.92 9.97 5.99
N THR A 82 10.77 10.86 6.96
CA THR A 82 11.63 12.02 7.17
C THR A 82 12.31 11.88 8.52
N LYS A 83 13.14 12.86 8.89
CA LYS A 83 13.86 12.84 10.16
C LYS A 83 12.88 12.74 11.33
N ASN A 84 11.78 13.51 11.30
CA ASN A 84 10.85 13.60 12.43
C ASN A 84 9.43 13.10 12.12
N ASN A 85 9.06 12.95 10.84
CA ASN A 85 7.70 12.65 10.43
C ASN A 85 7.59 11.35 9.61
N ILE A 86 6.43 10.71 9.68
CA ILE A 86 6.00 9.69 8.74
C ILE A 86 5.03 10.37 7.76
N VAL A 87 5.35 10.33 6.47
CA VAL A 87 4.52 10.92 5.41
C VAL A 87 3.81 9.81 4.66
N CYS A 88 2.48 9.83 4.68
CA CYS A 88 1.63 8.90 3.95
C CYS A 88 0.76 9.66 2.95
N VAL A 89 0.82 9.24 1.68
CA VAL A 89 -0.01 9.81 0.62
C VAL A 89 -0.83 8.71 -0.02
N ILE A 90 -2.15 8.92 -0.11
CA ILE A 90 -3.08 8.05 -0.81
C ILE A 90 -3.50 8.77 -2.10
N PHE A 91 -3.29 8.11 -3.24
CA PHE A 91 -3.61 8.65 -4.56
C PHE A 91 -4.92 8.08 -5.08
N LYS A 92 -5.71 8.89 -5.78
CA LYS A 92 -6.75 8.40 -6.71
C LYS A 92 -6.07 7.63 -7.84
N HIS A 93 -6.69 6.54 -8.30
CA HIS A 93 -6.12 5.78 -9.40
C HIS A 93 -6.12 6.55 -10.72
N PHE A 94 -7.28 7.08 -11.12
CA PHE A 94 -7.41 7.89 -12.32
C PHE A 94 -6.94 9.32 -12.05
N GLY A 95 -6.07 9.82 -12.92
CA GLY A 95 -5.47 11.15 -12.82
C GLY A 95 -4.40 11.31 -11.74
N TYR A 96 -4.13 10.28 -10.91
CA TYR A 96 -3.09 10.29 -9.87
C TYR A 96 -3.15 11.51 -8.94
N GLN A 97 -4.35 12.04 -8.76
CA GLN A 97 -4.60 13.15 -7.85
C GLN A 97 -4.47 12.67 -6.42
N GLU A 98 -3.88 13.49 -5.56
CA GLU A 98 -3.86 13.20 -4.12
C GLU A 98 -5.29 13.13 -3.60
N LYS A 99 -5.59 12.06 -2.86
CA LYS A 99 -6.88 11.85 -2.22
C LYS A 99 -6.79 12.18 -0.73
N GLU A 100 -5.78 11.64 -0.07
CA GLU A 100 -5.53 11.86 1.35
C GLU A 100 -4.02 12.01 1.58
N VAL A 101 -3.62 12.98 2.39
CA VAL A 101 -2.22 13.18 2.76
C VAL A 101 -2.13 13.33 4.28
N TYR A 102 -1.19 12.60 4.85
CA TYR A 102 -0.90 12.58 6.27
C TYR A 102 0.59 12.80 6.47
N GLU A 103 0.92 13.84 7.22
CA GLU A 103 2.24 14.02 7.80
C GLU A 103 2.08 13.83 9.30
N ILE A 104 2.64 12.73 9.80
CA ILE A 104 2.45 12.25 11.17
C ILE A 104 3.75 12.45 11.93
N PRO A 105 3.82 13.43 12.84
CA PRO A 105 4.99 13.58 13.71
C PRO A 105 5.21 12.32 14.54
N LYS A 106 6.45 11.83 14.62
CA LYS A 106 6.80 10.59 15.34
C LYS A 106 6.36 10.64 16.81
N ASN A 107 6.39 11.83 17.43
CA ASN A 107 5.95 12.07 18.81
C ASN A 107 4.42 12.10 19.02
N LYS A 108 3.62 12.18 17.94
CA LYS A 108 2.14 12.15 18.02
C LYS A 108 1.56 10.77 17.75
N ILE A 109 2.41 9.77 17.54
CA ILE A 109 2.00 8.39 17.34
C ILE A 109 1.58 7.82 18.69
N LYS A 110 0.36 7.29 18.75
CA LYS A 110 -0.18 6.61 19.93
C LYS A 110 0.09 5.11 19.90
N SER A 111 0.02 4.51 18.71
CA SER A 111 0.42 3.12 18.51
C SER A 111 0.96 2.91 17.11
N LEU A 112 1.97 2.05 17.00
CA LEU A 112 2.57 1.64 15.75
C LEU A 112 2.75 0.13 15.81
N ASN A 113 2.11 -0.60 14.90
CA ASN A 113 2.30 -2.03 14.74
C ASN A 113 2.89 -2.29 13.35
N VAL A 114 4.08 -2.87 13.32
CA VAL A 114 4.84 -3.23 12.13
C VAL A 114 5.01 -4.73 12.10
N HIS A 115 4.36 -5.37 11.13
CA HIS A 115 4.42 -6.83 10.96
C HIS A 115 4.86 -7.19 9.54
N LYS A 116 5.52 -8.34 9.40
CA LYS A 116 5.91 -8.90 8.12
C LYS A 116 5.29 -10.27 7.96
N LEU A 117 4.48 -10.44 6.92
CA LEU A 117 3.93 -11.73 6.51
C LEU A 117 4.42 -12.04 5.10
N LEU A 118 5.28 -13.06 4.97
CA LEU A 118 5.93 -13.44 3.70
C LEU A 118 6.66 -12.24 3.05
N TYR A 119 6.21 -11.81 1.87
CA TYR A 119 6.76 -10.69 1.10
C TYR A 119 6.05 -9.36 1.39
N LEU A 120 4.99 -9.38 2.19
CA LEU A 120 4.18 -8.21 2.52
C LEU A 120 4.57 -7.66 3.89
N ARG A 121 4.55 -6.33 3.98
CA ARG A 121 4.81 -5.57 5.20
C ARG A 121 3.56 -4.78 5.53
N PHE A 122 3.14 -4.91 6.78
CA PHE A 122 1.90 -4.39 7.33
C PHE A 122 2.29 -3.34 8.34
N ILE A 123 1.86 -2.11 8.11
CA ILE A 123 2.03 -1.03 9.07
C ILE A 123 0.65 -0.54 9.48
N SER A 124 0.43 -0.48 10.77
CA SER A 124 -0.77 0.05 11.39
C SER A 124 -0.35 1.21 12.29
N ILE A 125 -0.75 2.43 11.94
CA ILE A 125 -0.38 3.65 12.68
C ILE A 125 -1.66 4.26 13.25
N SER A 126 -1.68 4.49 14.56
CA SER A 126 -2.71 5.29 15.22
C SER A 126 -2.08 6.57 15.76
N PHE A 127 -2.66 7.72 15.42
CA PHE A 127 -2.11 9.03 15.77
C PHE A 127 -3.21 10.05 15.99
N ILE A 128 -2.88 11.13 16.70
CA ILE A 128 -3.79 12.27 16.87
C ILE A 128 -3.56 13.22 15.69
N SER A 129 -4.59 13.39 14.85
CA SER A 129 -4.59 14.33 13.74
C SER A 129 -4.44 15.78 14.21
N LYS A 130 -4.07 16.71 13.32
CA LYS A 130 -4.06 18.15 13.62
C LYS A 130 -5.40 18.69 14.12
N LYS A 131 -6.51 18.01 13.80
CA LYS A 131 -7.87 18.33 14.25
C LYS A 131 -8.25 17.71 15.60
N GLY A 132 -7.28 17.11 16.31
CA GLY A 132 -7.50 16.46 17.61
C GLY A 132 -8.23 15.11 17.56
N ARG A 133 -8.54 14.59 16.37
CA ARG A 133 -9.20 13.29 16.20
C ARG A 133 -8.17 12.17 16.18
N LEU A 134 -8.47 11.08 16.89
CA LEU A 134 -7.72 9.83 16.74
C LEU A 134 -7.98 9.26 15.34
N GLU A 135 -6.92 9.13 14.56
CA GLU A 135 -6.96 8.53 13.24
C GLU A 135 -6.16 7.24 13.22
N HIS A 136 -6.60 6.31 12.38
CA HIS A 136 -5.97 5.03 12.19
C HIS A 136 -5.71 4.78 10.71
N LYS A 137 -4.47 4.45 10.37
CA LYS A 137 -4.04 4.20 8.99
C LYS A 137 -3.31 2.88 8.87
N LYS A 138 -3.78 2.07 7.94
CA LYS A 138 -3.19 0.79 7.56
C LYS A 138 -2.52 0.93 6.20
N ILE A 139 -1.25 0.59 6.16
CA ILE A 139 -0.39 0.73 4.99
C ILE A 139 0.24 -0.62 4.71
N TYR A 140 0.20 -1.01 3.45
CA TYR A 140 0.75 -2.27 2.97
C TYR A 140 1.78 -1.94 1.90
N PHE A 141 2.93 -2.61 1.94
CA PHE A 141 3.95 -2.49 0.91
C PHE A 141 4.76 -3.78 0.85
N SER A 142 5.43 -4.02 -0.26
CA SER A 142 6.30 -5.18 -0.44
C SER A 142 7.73 -4.72 -0.73
N ASN A 143 8.65 -5.68 -0.79
CA ASN A 143 10.00 -5.49 -1.34
C ASN A 143 10.16 -6.21 -2.69
N PHE A 144 9.08 -6.76 -3.24
CA PHE A 144 9.04 -7.43 -4.53
C PHE A 144 8.50 -6.45 -5.57
N PHE A 145 9.38 -5.56 -6.03
CA PHE A 145 9.11 -4.67 -7.16
C PHE A 145 9.81 -5.20 -8.40
N VAL A 146 9.09 -5.25 -9.51
CA VAL A 146 9.62 -5.60 -10.82
C VAL A 146 9.42 -4.40 -11.73
N GLY A 147 10.49 -3.97 -12.41
CA GLY A 147 10.47 -2.80 -13.30
C GLY A 147 11.64 -1.82 -13.06
N PRO A 148 11.64 -0.69 -13.77
CA PRO A 148 12.65 0.35 -13.59
C PRO A 148 12.67 0.88 -12.16
N ASN A 149 13.85 1.19 -11.64
CA ASN A 149 14.09 1.63 -10.26
C ASN A 149 13.70 0.60 -9.17
N SER A 150 13.40 -0.66 -9.54
CA SER A 150 13.07 -1.74 -8.58
C SER A 150 14.11 -1.97 -7.50
N LYS A 151 15.41 -1.84 -7.84
CA LYS A 151 16.52 -1.93 -6.87
C LYS A 151 16.37 -0.89 -5.75
N LYS A 152 16.16 0.38 -6.12
CA LYS A 152 15.97 1.48 -5.17
C LYS A 152 14.72 1.30 -4.32
N TRP A 153 13.60 0.90 -4.95
CA TRP A 153 12.37 0.58 -4.21
C TRP A 153 12.56 -0.53 -3.17
N LYS A 154 13.39 -1.54 -3.48
CA LYS A 154 13.69 -2.64 -2.57
C LYS A 154 14.55 -2.18 -1.38
N GLU A 155 15.54 -1.34 -1.64
CA GLU A 155 16.41 -0.72 -0.63
C GLU A 155 15.60 0.18 0.31
N ASP A 156 14.87 1.16 -0.23
CA ASP A 156 14.03 2.07 0.54
C ASP A 156 12.97 1.32 1.35
N SER A 157 12.36 0.29 0.76
CA SER A 157 11.44 -0.59 1.47
C SER A 157 12.10 -1.13 2.73
N GLN A 158 13.29 -1.76 2.61
CA GLN A 158 14.04 -2.32 3.75
C GLN A 158 14.35 -1.28 4.83
N ILE A 159 14.82 -0.10 4.42
CA ILE A 159 15.13 1.01 5.34
C ILE A 159 13.86 1.42 6.11
N VAL A 160 12.78 1.71 5.40
CA VAL A 160 11.51 2.17 6.01
C VAL A 160 10.95 1.14 6.98
N PHE A 161 11.04 -0.15 6.65
CA PHE A 161 10.60 -1.21 7.55
C PHE A 161 11.44 -1.29 8.83
N GLN A 162 12.78 -1.21 8.71
CA GLN A 162 13.67 -1.25 9.87
C GLN A 162 13.46 -0.03 10.77
N GLU A 163 13.37 1.16 10.20
CA GLU A 163 13.12 2.39 10.95
C GLU A 163 11.79 2.35 11.71
N LEU A 164 10.71 1.91 11.07
CA LEU A 164 9.42 1.79 11.72
C LEU A 164 9.40 0.69 12.78
N THR A 165 10.12 -0.41 12.57
CA THR A 165 10.28 -1.45 13.60
C THR A 165 11.03 -0.92 14.82
N ASN A 166 12.08 -0.12 14.60
CA ASN A 166 12.81 0.52 15.69
C ASN A 166 11.95 1.56 16.41
N LEU A 167 11.14 2.31 15.67
CA LEU A 167 10.18 3.26 16.24
C LEU A 167 9.12 2.55 17.09
N GLN A 168 8.59 1.41 16.61
CA GLN A 168 7.68 0.58 17.39
C GLN A 168 8.33 0.14 18.70
N LYS A 169 9.57 -0.38 18.68
CA LYS A 169 10.27 -0.77 19.91
C LYS A 169 10.42 0.37 20.91
N LYS A 170 10.67 1.60 20.44
CA LYS A 170 10.73 2.79 21.32
C LYS A 170 9.38 3.11 21.95
N LEU A 171 8.31 3.03 21.15
CA LEU A 171 6.94 3.25 21.63
C LEU A 171 6.52 2.19 22.65
N ASP A 172 6.83 0.92 22.39
CA ASP A 172 6.51 -0.21 23.27
C ASP A 172 7.26 -0.12 24.62
N ARG A 173 8.43 0.53 24.65
CA ARG A 173 9.21 0.82 25.87
C ARG A 173 8.74 2.06 26.61
N GLY A 174 7.94 2.92 25.97
CA GLY A 174 7.55 4.22 26.51
C GLY A 174 8.66 5.28 26.47
N ASP A 175 9.65 5.15 25.58
CA ASP A 175 10.82 6.06 25.47
C ASP A 175 10.48 7.42 24.80
N PHE A 176 9.33 8.03 25.13
CA PHE A 176 8.82 9.25 24.49
C PHE A 176 8.43 10.36 25.47
#